data_AF-A2Q446-F1
#
_entry.id   AF-A2Q446-F1
#
_cell.length_a   1.000
_cell.length_b   1.000
_cell.length_c   1.000
_cell.angle_alpha   90.00
_cell.angle_beta   90.00
_cell.angle_gamma   90.00
#
_symmetry.space_group_name_H-M   'P 1'
#
loop_
_entity.id
_entity.type
_entity.pdbx_description
1 polymer ?
#
loop_
_entity_poly.entity_id
_entity_poly.type
_entity_poly.pdbx_seq_one_letter_code
_entity_poly.pdbx_strand_id
1 'polypeptide(L)'
;MQILILLSSLTQVVRFANSLIDARNELQHKADVIQRKFVITKALLCKADRSSFDRLHQQIYKLELEQKRLEEDAFVYNSLQYQLKLSPAYKKMLELGACTEKAKQCEQVDNIDDEFADISFEELLAQEKKDSFWQKNGKSRVCSS
;
A
#
# COMPACT_ATOMS: atom_id res chain seq x y z
N MET A 1 11.86 -30.69 -10.86
CA MET A 1 12.75 -29.55 -11.20
C MET A 1 11.99 -28.30 -11.66
N GLN A 2 10.96 -28.42 -12.52
CA GLN A 2 10.19 -27.28 -13.06
C GLN A 2 9.57 -26.33 -12.01
N ILE A 3 9.03 -26.88 -10.91
CA ILE A 3 8.34 -26.11 -9.86
C ILE A 3 9.30 -25.17 -9.12
N LEU A 4 10.53 -25.63 -8.82
CA LEU A 4 11.56 -24.82 -8.15
C LEU A 4 12.03 -23.64 -9.01
N ILE A 5 12.08 -23.82 -10.34
CA ILE A 5 12.44 -22.75 -11.29
C ILE A 5 11.33 -21.68 -11.38
N LEU A 6 10.06 -22.08 -11.27
CA LEU A 6 8.94 -21.14 -11.26
C LEU A 6 8.86 -20.35 -9.96
N LEU A 7 9.07 -20.98 -8.81
CA LEU A 7 9.07 -20.30 -7.51
C LEU A 7 10.24 -19.32 -7.39
N SER A 8 11.41 -19.67 -7.92
CA SER A 8 12.58 -18.78 -7.92
C SER A 8 12.37 -17.56 -8.82
N SER A 9 11.72 -17.71 -9.98
CA SER A 9 11.42 -16.57 -10.87
C SER A 9 10.34 -15.65 -10.29
N LEU A 10 9.28 -16.17 -9.67
CA LEU A 10 8.27 -15.35 -8.98
C LEU A 10 8.89 -14.53 -7.85
N THR A 11 9.73 -15.16 -7.03
CA THR A 11 10.41 -14.49 -5.92
C THR A 11 11.33 -13.36 -6.40
N GLN A 12 11.97 -13.54 -7.57
CA GLN A 12 12.77 -12.47 -8.19
C GLN A 12 11.90 -11.31 -8.68
N VAL A 13 10.76 -11.60 -9.33
CA VAL A 13 9.81 -10.58 -9.78
C VAL A 13 9.27 -9.75 -8.62
N VAL A 14 8.90 -10.39 -7.50
CA VAL A 14 8.41 -9.70 -6.30
C VAL A 14 9.50 -8.81 -5.69
N ARG A 15 10.72 -9.33 -5.53
CA ARG A 15 11.84 -8.52 -5.02
C ARG A 15 12.12 -7.31 -5.91
N PHE A 16 12.11 -7.50 -7.22
CA PHE A 16 12.31 -6.41 -8.17
C PHE A 16 11.17 -5.39 -8.09
N ALA A 17 9.90 -5.82 -8.02
CA ALA A 17 8.76 -4.93 -7.86
C ALA A 17 8.84 -4.11 -6.56
N ASN A 18 9.27 -4.71 -5.44
CA ASN A 18 9.48 -3.98 -4.19
C ASN A 18 10.60 -2.94 -4.35
N SER A 19 11.71 -3.29 -5.00
CA SER A 19 12.78 -2.31 -5.26
C SER A 19 12.33 -1.13 -6.13
N LEU A 20 11.38 -1.34 -7.05
CA LEU A 20 10.76 -0.25 -7.82
C LEU A 20 9.88 0.64 -6.92
N ILE A 21 9.18 0.08 -5.93
CA ILE A 21 8.40 0.87 -4.97
C ILE A 21 9.34 1.78 -4.16
N ASP A 22 10.45 1.24 -3.68
CA ASP A 22 11.46 1.99 -2.94
C ASP A 22 12.05 3.10 -3.82
N ALA A 23 12.46 2.77 -5.05
CA ALA A 23 12.97 3.75 -6.02
C ALA A 23 11.96 4.88 -6.30
N ARG A 24 10.68 4.54 -6.48
CA ARG A 24 9.61 5.54 -6.65
C ARG A 24 9.52 6.48 -5.44
N ASN A 25 9.56 5.93 -4.23
CA ASN A 25 9.48 6.72 -3.00
C ASN A 25 10.68 7.68 -2.89
N GLU A 26 11.88 7.22 -3.24
CA GLU A 26 13.08 8.07 -3.28
C GLU A 26 12.98 9.17 -4.34
N LEU A 27 12.52 8.85 -5.55
CA LEU A 27 12.31 9.83 -6.63
C LEU A 27 11.29 10.90 -6.21
N GLN A 28 10.18 10.48 -5.61
CA GLN A 28 9.15 11.39 -5.11
C GLN A 28 9.72 12.30 -4.01
N HIS A 29 10.46 11.74 -3.05
CA HIS A 29 11.08 12.51 -2.00
C HIS A 29 12.08 13.54 -2.56
N LYS A 30 12.91 13.15 -3.54
CA LYS A 30 13.83 14.07 -4.23
C LYS A 30 13.07 15.19 -4.95
N ALA A 31 11.98 14.86 -5.66
CA ALA A 31 11.13 15.83 -6.34
C ALA A 31 10.59 16.88 -5.36
N ASP A 32 10.03 16.43 -4.23
CA ASP A 32 9.47 17.31 -3.22
C ASP A 32 10.54 18.22 -2.59
N VAL A 33 11.73 17.69 -2.31
CA VAL A 33 12.85 18.48 -1.77
C VAL A 33 13.30 19.55 -2.76
N ILE A 34 13.48 19.20 -4.03
CA ILE A 34 13.86 20.14 -5.09
C ILE A 34 12.79 21.22 -5.24
N GLN A 35 11.50 20.83 -5.30
CA GLN A 35 10.39 21.76 -5.44
C GLN A 35 10.31 22.74 -4.27
N ARG A 36 10.42 22.25 -3.03
CA ARG A 36 10.43 23.12 -1.84
C ARG A 36 11.59 24.12 -1.89
N LYS A 37 12.81 23.65 -2.24
CA LYS A 37 13.97 24.53 -2.39
C LYS A 37 13.76 25.58 -3.49
N PHE A 38 13.18 25.21 -4.63
CA PHE A 38 12.86 26.17 -5.69
C PHE A 38 11.90 27.26 -5.22
N VAL A 39 10.80 26.87 -4.58
CA VAL A 39 9.79 27.81 -4.07
C VAL A 39 10.42 28.79 -3.08
N ILE A 40 11.17 28.27 -2.11
CA ILE A 40 11.84 29.09 -1.10
C ILE A 40 12.86 30.03 -1.76
N THR A 41 13.77 29.51 -2.59
CA THR A 41 14.83 30.32 -3.20
C THR A 41 14.28 31.37 -4.16
N LYS A 42 13.24 31.05 -4.94
CA LYS A 42 12.56 32.04 -5.80
C LYS A 42 11.88 33.13 -4.97
N ALA A 43 11.21 32.77 -3.86
CA ALA A 43 10.60 33.75 -2.97
C ALA A 43 11.64 34.68 -2.32
N LEU A 44 12.80 34.13 -1.93
CA LEU A 44 13.94 34.90 -1.43
C LEU A 44 14.50 35.82 -2.52
N LEU A 45 14.62 35.32 -3.75
CA LEU A 45 15.14 36.10 -4.88
C LEU A 45 14.29 37.34 -5.17
N CYS A 46 12.96 37.22 -5.08
CA CYS A 46 12.05 38.37 -5.27
C CYS A 46 12.28 39.51 -4.26
N LYS A 47 12.90 39.24 -3.11
CA LYS A 47 13.21 40.23 -2.07
C LYS A 47 14.71 40.47 -1.91
N ALA A 48 15.53 39.94 -2.80
CA ALA A 48 16.99 40.00 -2.69
C ALA A 48 17.50 41.41 -2.97
N ASP A 49 18.48 41.82 -2.18
CA ASP A 49 19.32 42.98 -2.48
C ASP A 49 20.45 42.59 -3.47
N ARG A 50 21.19 43.58 -3.97
CA ARG A 50 22.29 43.33 -4.93
C ARG A 50 23.33 42.34 -4.41
N SER A 51 23.58 42.29 -3.09
CA SER A 51 24.64 41.45 -2.52
C SER A 51 24.27 39.97 -2.46
N SER A 52 22.98 39.64 -2.33
CA SER A 52 22.49 38.26 -2.22
C SER A 52 21.94 37.68 -3.53
N PHE A 53 21.65 38.54 -4.51
CA PHE A 53 21.06 38.16 -5.80
C PHE A 53 21.86 37.08 -6.53
N ASP A 54 23.15 37.31 -6.78
CA ASP A 54 23.99 36.39 -7.58
C ASP A 54 24.06 35.00 -6.94
N ARG A 55 24.18 34.95 -5.61
CA ARG A 55 24.20 33.70 -4.84
C ARG A 55 22.88 32.94 -4.99
N LEU A 56 21.74 33.62 -4.89
CA LEU A 56 20.42 32.99 -5.03
C LEU A 56 20.18 32.50 -6.47
N HIS A 57 20.62 33.28 -7.47
CA HIS A 57 20.60 32.86 -8.88
C HIS A 57 21.41 31.56 -9.09
N GLN A 58 22.61 31.49 -8.54
CA GLN A 58 23.43 30.27 -8.63
C GLN A 58 22.79 29.07 -7.93
N GLN A 59 22.08 29.27 -6.81
CA GLN A 59 21.34 28.20 -6.15
C GLN A 59 20.20 27.69 -7.02
N ILE A 60 19.46 28.58 -7.68
CA ILE A 60 18.41 28.20 -8.64
C ILE A 60 18.99 27.38 -9.78
N TYR A 61 20.10 27.82 -10.39
CA TYR A 61 20.75 27.07 -11.46
C TYR A 61 21.18 25.66 -11.04
N LYS A 62 21.73 25.50 -9.82
CA LYS A 62 22.06 24.17 -9.28
C LYS A 62 20.82 23.29 -9.11
N LEU A 63 19.70 23.86 -8.66
CA LEU A 63 18.43 23.12 -8.52
C LEU A 63 17.87 22.70 -9.88
N GLU A 64 18.03 23.51 -10.94
CA GLU A 64 17.63 23.15 -12.31
C GLU A 64 18.44 21.95 -12.82
N LEU A 65 19.74 21.90 -12.54
CA LEU A 65 20.58 20.74 -12.86
C LEU A 65 20.16 19.50 -12.07
N GLU A 66 19.87 19.63 -10.77
CA GLU A 66 19.35 18.52 -9.95
C GLU A 66 18.00 18.02 -10.48
N GLN A 67 17.11 18.91 -10.91
CA GLN A 67 15.82 18.57 -11.49
C GLN A 67 16.00 17.80 -12.80
N LYS A 68 16.89 18.24 -13.70
CA LYS A 68 17.15 17.55 -14.95
C LYS A 68 17.65 16.11 -14.72
N ARG A 69 18.56 15.91 -13.76
CA ARG A 69 19.03 14.57 -13.40
C ARG A 69 17.89 13.72 -12.82
N LEU A 70 17.01 14.31 -12.02
CA LEU A 70 15.84 13.61 -11.49
C LEU A 70 14.88 13.18 -12.61
N GLU A 71 14.70 14.00 -13.65
CA GLU A 71 13.89 13.67 -14.83
C GLU A 71 14.49 12.47 -15.59
N GLU A 72 15.81 12.41 -15.72
CA GLU A 72 16.53 11.27 -16.30
C GLU A 72 16.32 9.99 -15.46
N ASP A 73 16.48 10.07 -14.14
CA ASP A 73 16.23 8.93 -13.24
C ASP A 73 14.77 8.46 -13.33
N ALA A 74 13.81 9.40 -13.38
CA ALA A 74 12.39 9.10 -13.53
C ALA A 74 12.06 8.43 -14.87
N PHE A 75 12.72 8.85 -15.95
CA PHE A 75 12.61 8.21 -17.26
C PHE A 75 13.06 6.74 -17.20
N VAL A 76 14.21 6.46 -16.57
CA VAL A 76 14.71 5.09 -16.39
C VAL A 76 13.73 4.26 -15.55
N TYR A 77 13.24 4.80 -14.43
CA TYR A 77 12.23 4.14 -13.60
C TYR A 77 10.97 3.78 -14.40
N ASN A 78 10.42 4.72 -15.17
CA ASN A 78 9.23 4.49 -15.98
C ASN A 78 9.45 3.40 -17.04
N SER A 79 10.64 3.38 -17.67
CA SER A 79 11.03 2.35 -18.61
C SER A 79 11.10 0.97 -17.95
N LEU A 80 11.76 0.86 -16.79
CA LEU A 80 11.84 -0.38 -16.03
C LEU A 80 10.46 -0.87 -15.58
N GLN A 81 9.61 0.04 -15.12
CA GLN A 81 8.24 -0.27 -14.74
C GLN A 81 7.43 -0.80 -15.94
N TYR A 82 7.59 -0.20 -17.11
CA TYR A 82 6.96 -0.66 -18.35
C TYR A 82 7.45 -2.05 -18.76
N GLN A 83 8.77 -2.27 -18.77
CA GLN A 83 9.36 -3.56 -19.11
C GLN A 83 8.91 -4.68 -18.16
N LEU A 84 8.82 -4.39 -16.86
CA LEU A 84 8.31 -5.35 -15.88
C LEU A 84 6.89 -5.81 -16.24
N LYS A 85 5.99 -4.87 -16.55
CA LYS A 85 4.60 -5.16 -16.92
C LYS A 85 4.48 -6.02 -18.19
N LEU A 86 5.42 -5.88 -19.12
CA LEU A 86 5.46 -6.69 -20.33
C LEU A 86 6.05 -8.08 -20.11
N SER A 87 6.85 -8.27 -19.06
CA SER A 87 7.61 -9.50 -18.85
C SER A 87 6.71 -10.73 -18.67
N PRO A 88 7.07 -11.89 -19.24
CA PRO A 88 6.30 -13.12 -19.10
C PRO A 88 6.16 -13.57 -17.64
N ALA A 89 7.19 -13.35 -16.82
CA ALA A 89 7.19 -13.73 -15.42
C ALA A 89 6.18 -12.90 -14.60
N TYR A 90 6.09 -11.59 -14.86
CA TYR A 90 5.08 -10.73 -14.23
C TYR A 90 3.66 -11.10 -14.66
N LYS A 91 3.44 -11.37 -15.95
CA LYS A 91 2.12 -11.83 -16.45
C LYS A 91 1.70 -13.14 -15.79
N LYS A 92 2.60 -14.11 -15.72
CA LYS A 92 2.36 -15.40 -15.05
C LYS A 92 2.08 -15.24 -13.55
N MET A 93 2.77 -14.30 -12.88
CA MET A 93 2.48 -13.96 -11.48
C MET A 93 1.06 -13.43 -11.31
N LEU A 94 0.59 -12.55 -12.22
CA LEU A 94 -0.79 -12.05 -12.21
C LEU A 94 -1.82 -13.17 -12.46
N GLU A 95 -1.56 -14.05 -13.43
CA GLU A 95 -2.43 -15.20 -13.72
C GLU A 95 -2.58 -16.14 -12.50
N LEU A 96 -1.47 -16.43 -11.80
CA LEU A 96 -1.51 -17.23 -10.57
C LEU A 96 -2.28 -16.55 -9.44
N GLY A 97 -2.16 -15.22 -9.32
CA GLY A 97 -2.96 -14.42 -8.37
C GLY A 97 -4.46 -14.46 -8.70
N ALA A 98 -4.82 -14.33 -9.98
CA ALA A 98 -6.21 -14.40 -10.43
C ALA A 98 -6.82 -15.82 -10.27
N CYS A 99 -6.04 -16.88 -10.52
CA CYS A 99 -6.48 -18.26 -10.30
C CYS A 99 -6.72 -18.56 -8.82
N THR A 100 -5.94 -17.97 -7.89
CA THR A 100 -6.15 -18.16 -6.46
C THR A 100 -7.39 -17.43 -5.94
N GLU A 101 -7.79 -16.30 -6.55
CA GLU A 101 -9.07 -15.65 -6.26
C GLU A 101 -10.26 -16.47 -6.78
N LYS A 102 -10.16 -17.06 -7.97
CA LYS A 102 -11.21 -17.93 -8.52
C LYS A 102 -11.30 -19.29 -7.83
N ALA A 103 -10.19 -19.85 -7.38
CA ALA A 103 -10.17 -21.07 -6.58
C ALA A 103 -10.81 -20.84 -5.20
N LYS A 104 -10.55 -19.70 -4.54
CA LYS A 104 -11.25 -19.33 -3.30
C LYS A 104 -12.75 -19.14 -3.49
N GLN A 105 -13.19 -18.63 -4.64
CA GLN A 105 -14.61 -18.53 -4.99
C GLN A 105 -15.25 -19.89 -5.31
N CYS A 106 -14.52 -20.84 -5.90
CA CYS A 106 -15.01 -22.21 -6.13
C CYS A 106 -14.94 -23.10 -4.88
N GLU A 107 -13.91 -22.99 -4.05
CA GLU A 107 -13.81 -23.71 -2.77
C GLU A 107 -14.85 -23.21 -1.76
N GLN A 108 -15.34 -21.97 -1.87
CA GLN A 108 -16.49 -21.49 -1.11
C GLN A 108 -17.84 -22.10 -1.54
N VAL A 109 -17.90 -22.77 -2.69
CA VAL A 109 -19.14 -23.39 -3.20
C VAL A 109 -19.23 -24.88 -2.87
N ASP A 110 -18.10 -25.55 -2.60
CA ASP A 110 -18.06 -27.02 -2.45
C ASP A 110 -17.75 -27.52 -1.02
N ASN A 111 -17.77 -26.66 0.02
CA ASN A 111 -17.47 -27.11 1.40
C ASN A 111 -18.11 -26.28 2.54
N ILE A 112 -19.41 -25.97 2.45
CA ILE A 112 -20.25 -25.70 3.63
C ILE A 112 -21.62 -26.32 3.36
N ASP A 113 -21.69 -27.64 3.40
CA ASP A 113 -22.93 -28.29 3.81
C ASP A 113 -22.75 -28.72 5.27
N ASP A 114 -23.78 -28.41 6.05
CA ASP A 114 -23.99 -28.69 7.46
C ASP A 114 -23.35 -27.73 8.52
N GLU A 115 -24.25 -26.96 9.14
CA GLU A 115 -24.17 -26.39 10.50
C GLU A 115 -23.61 -24.97 10.74
N PHE A 116 -23.57 -24.09 9.75
CA PHE A 116 -23.58 -22.64 10.01
C PHE A 116 -24.63 -21.96 9.13
N ALA A 117 -25.90 -22.12 9.49
CA ALA A 117 -26.94 -21.23 9.00
C ALA A 117 -26.55 -19.79 9.33
N ASP A 118 -26.59 -18.91 8.33
CA ASP A 118 -26.46 -17.45 8.48
C ASP A 118 -27.54 -16.96 9.45
N ILE A 119 -27.21 -16.89 10.73
CA ILE A 119 -28.07 -16.30 11.75
C ILE A 119 -28.29 -14.83 11.36
N SER A 120 -29.55 -14.43 11.17
CA SER A 120 -29.83 -13.04 10.85
C SER A 120 -29.61 -12.16 12.09
N PHE A 121 -29.34 -10.87 11.89
CA PHE A 121 -29.21 -9.91 12.99
C PHE A 121 -30.45 -9.92 13.92
N GLU A 122 -31.64 -10.12 13.35
CA GLU A 122 -32.90 -10.24 14.09
C GLU A 122 -32.94 -11.48 14.99
N GLU A 123 -32.30 -12.57 14.56
CA GLU A 123 -32.27 -13.86 15.26
C GLU A 123 -31.28 -13.84 16.43
N LEU A 124 -30.14 -13.14 16.26
CA LEU A 124 -29.19 -12.85 17.33
C LEU A 124 -29.84 -12.06 18.48
N LEU A 125 -30.63 -11.03 18.16
CA LEU A 125 -31.35 -10.24 19.16
C LEU A 125 -32.42 -11.05 19.90
N ALA A 126 -33.06 -12.01 19.22
CA ALA A 126 -34.04 -12.90 19.84
C ALA A 126 -33.39 -13.91 20.81
N GLN A 127 -32.16 -14.36 20.52
CA GLN A 127 -31.38 -15.24 21.37
C GLN A 127 -30.98 -14.54 22.69
N GLU A 128 -30.50 -13.30 22.61
CA GLU A 128 -30.06 -12.52 23.79
C GLU A 128 -31.20 -12.28 24.80
N LYS A 129 -32.43 -12.08 24.31
CA LYS A 129 -33.62 -11.91 25.16
C LYS A 129 -34.00 -13.14 25.97
N LYS A 130 -33.57 -14.34 25.54
CA LYS A 130 -33.80 -15.60 26.25
C LYS A 130 -32.69 -15.92 27.27
N ASP A 131 -31.63 -15.13 27.31
CA ASP A 131 -30.55 -15.38 28.25
C ASP A 131 -31.00 -15.04 29.67
N SER A 132 -31.31 -16.10 30.42
CA SER A 132 -31.76 -16.02 31.81
C SER A 132 -30.65 -15.54 32.75
N PHE A 133 -29.43 -15.35 32.23
CA PHE A 133 -28.28 -14.79 32.94
C PHE A 133 -28.58 -13.46 33.64
N TRP A 134 -29.46 -12.63 33.08
CA TRP A 134 -29.87 -11.35 33.68
C TRP A 134 -31.12 -11.42 34.57
N GLN A 135 -31.79 -12.58 34.67
CA GLN A 135 -32.85 -12.79 35.65
C GLN A 135 -32.21 -12.97 37.03
N LYS A 136 -31.83 -11.85 37.65
CA LYS A 136 -31.47 -11.77 39.07
C LYS A 136 -32.60 -12.40 39.89
N ASN A 137 -32.41 -13.65 40.28
CA ASN A 137 -33.13 -14.26 41.39
C ASN A 137 -32.79 -13.46 42.65
N GLY A 138 -33.61 -12.46 42.95
CA GLY A 138 -33.61 -11.73 44.21
C GLY A 138 -34.06 -12.63 45.35
N LYS A 139 -33.20 -13.53 45.81
CA LYS A 139 -33.33 -14.15 47.13
C LYS A 139 -32.46 -13.37 48.11
N SER A 140 -33.02 -12.28 48.62
CA SER A 140 -32.51 -11.62 49.83
C SER A 140 -32.59 -12.64 50.98
N ARG A 141 -31.45 -12.99 51.56
CA ARG A 141 -31.39 -13.84 52.76
C ARG A 141 -31.97 -13.04 53.93
N VAL A 142 -33.04 -13.57 54.52
CA VAL A 142 -33.58 -13.12 55.81
C VAL A 142 -32.61 -13.57 56.90
N CYS A 143 -32.02 -12.61 57.61
CA CYS A 143 -31.38 -12.83 58.90
C CYS A 143 -32.46 -12.88 59.98
N SER A 144 -32.50 -13.95 60.77
CA SER A 144 -33.26 -14.01 62.02
C SER A 144 -32.30 -14.29 63.18
N SER A 145 -32.34 -13.36 64.13
CA SER A 145 -31.94 -13.35 65.56
C SER A 145 -30.69 -14.11 66.01
#